data_AF-A0A1U8GLD3-F1
#
_entry.id   AF-A0A1U8GLD3-F1
#
_cell.length_a   1.000
_cell.length_b   1.000
_cell.length_c   1.000
_cell.angle_alpha   90.00
_cell.angle_beta   90.00
_cell.angle_gamma   90.00
#
_symmetry.space_group_name_H-M   'P 1'
#
loop_
_entity.id
_entity.type
_entity.pdbx_description
1 polymer ?
#
loop_
_entity_poly.entity_id
_entity_poly.type
_entity_poly.pdbx_seq_one_letter_code
_entity_poly.pdbx_strand_id
1 'polypeptide(L)'
;MGKTELCYYLFLVLVVAELCLQPVAAGSTVKFLPGFQGPLPFELETGYIGVGDHEDAQLFYYFIKSESNPESDPVLLWITGGPGCSALSGLIYEIGPIRLSQWSTMGVCLK
;
A
#
# COMPACT_ATOMS: atom_id res chain seq x y z
N MET A 1 -39.05 -31.34 -8.91
CA MET A 1 -37.98 -30.32 -8.94
C MET A 1 -36.65 -31.05 -8.84
N GLY A 2 -35.96 -31.22 -9.97
CA GLY A 2 -34.94 -32.25 -10.15
C GLY A 2 -33.64 -31.95 -9.41
N LYS A 3 -33.03 -32.99 -8.82
CA LYS A 3 -31.70 -32.93 -8.18
C LYS A 3 -30.61 -32.35 -9.10
N THR A 4 -30.80 -32.49 -10.41
CA THR A 4 -29.94 -31.94 -11.48
C THR A 4 -29.93 -30.41 -11.52
N GLU A 5 -31.08 -29.78 -11.36
CA GLU A 5 -31.21 -28.32 -11.33
C GLU A 5 -30.48 -27.75 -10.10
N LEU A 6 -30.63 -28.42 -8.95
CA LEU A 6 -29.95 -28.04 -7.72
C LEU A 6 -28.42 -28.15 -7.85
N CYS A 7 -27.92 -29.22 -8.48
CA CYS A 7 -26.50 -29.38 -8.78
C CYS A 7 -25.98 -28.30 -9.73
N TYR A 8 -26.76 -27.92 -10.74
CA TYR A 8 -26.39 -26.85 -11.67
C TYR A 8 -26.29 -25.50 -10.97
N TYR A 9 -27.29 -25.13 -10.15
CA TYR A 9 -27.24 -23.90 -9.35
C TYR A 9 -26.07 -23.90 -8.37
N LEU A 10 -25.77 -25.03 -7.73
CA LEU A 10 -24.63 -25.15 -6.82
C LEU A 10 -23.30 -24.95 -7.56
N PHE A 11 -23.15 -25.54 -8.73
CA PHE A 11 -21.97 -25.37 -9.57
C PHE A 11 -21.83 -23.91 -10.05
N LEU A 12 -22.94 -23.28 -10.45
CA LEU A 12 -22.95 -21.89 -10.88
C LEU A 12 -22.57 -20.94 -9.73
N VAL A 13 -23.05 -21.20 -8.51
CA VAL A 13 -22.66 -20.46 -7.30
C VAL A 13 -21.18 -20.64 -6.98
N LEU A 14 -20.64 -21.85 -7.12
CA LEU A 14 -19.22 -22.12 -6.89
C LEU A 14 -18.32 -21.38 -7.90
N VAL A 15 -18.69 -21.38 -9.19
CA VAL A 15 -17.95 -20.65 -10.24
C VAL A 15 -18.02 -19.14 -10.01
N VAL A 16 -19.16 -18.59 -9.59
CA VAL A 16 -19.29 -17.16 -9.26
C VAL A 16 -18.48 -16.79 -8.01
N ALA A 17 -18.43 -17.66 -7.00
CA ALA A 17 -17.62 -17.44 -5.80
C ALA A 17 -16.12 -17.37 -6.11
N GLU A 18 -15.62 -18.23 -7.00
CA GLU A 18 -14.22 -18.21 -7.47
C GLU A 18 -13.89 -16.94 -8.26
N LEU A 19 -14.83 -16.41 -9.06
CA LEU A 19 -14.64 -15.17 -9.81
C LEU A 19 -14.64 -13.90 -8.94
N CYS A 20 -15.35 -13.91 -7.81
CA CYS A 20 -15.36 -12.78 -6.86
C CYS A 20 -14.09 -12.72 -5.99
N LEU A 21 -13.33 -13.81 -5.91
CA LEU A 21 -12.11 -13.88 -5.09
C LEU A 21 -10.89 -13.44 -5.90
N GLN A 22 -10.94 -12.22 -6.44
CA GLN A 22 -9.75 -11.57 -6.95
C GLN A 22 -8.76 -11.42 -5.76
N PRO A 23 -7.48 -11.80 -5.90
CA PRO A 23 -6.48 -11.51 -4.90
C PRO A 23 -6.32 -9.98 -4.84
N VAL A 24 -7.00 -9.34 -3.89
CA VAL A 24 -6.71 -7.96 -3.54
C VAL A 24 -5.27 -7.95 -3.05
N ALA A 25 -4.40 -7.24 -3.75
CA ALA A 25 -3.08 -6.91 -3.25
C ALA A 25 -3.27 -5.99 -2.04
N ALA A 26 -3.39 -6.60 -0.86
CA ALA A 26 -3.59 -5.88 0.38
C ALA A 26 -2.29 -5.14 0.73
N GLY A 27 -2.40 -3.85 1.01
CA GLY A 27 -1.32 -3.10 1.62
C GLY A 27 -0.91 -3.73 2.95
N SER A 28 0.38 -3.65 3.26
CA SER A 28 0.96 -4.13 4.50
C SER A 28 1.31 -2.94 5.40
N THR A 29 0.79 -2.95 6.62
CA THR A 29 1.11 -1.93 7.62
C THR A 29 2.51 -2.14 8.18
N VAL A 30 3.35 -1.11 8.05
CA VAL A 30 4.70 -1.07 8.58
C VAL A 30 4.66 -0.43 9.97
N LYS A 31 4.93 -1.23 11.01
CA LYS A 31 4.96 -0.75 12.41
C LYS A 31 6.37 -0.36 12.89
N PHE A 32 7.40 -0.96 12.28
CA PHE A 32 8.79 -0.80 12.70
C PHE A 32 9.68 -0.61 11.48
N LEU A 33 10.60 0.35 11.56
CA LEU A 33 11.63 0.56 10.54
C LEU A 33 13.01 0.22 11.13
N PRO A 34 13.87 -0.48 10.38
CA PRO A 34 15.27 -0.64 10.75
C PRO A 34 15.90 0.73 10.99
N GLY A 35 16.57 0.90 12.14
CA GLY A 35 17.20 2.17 12.49
C GLY A 35 16.31 3.17 13.21
N PHE A 36 15.00 2.92 13.30
CA PHE A 36 14.10 3.68 14.14
C PHE A 36 13.93 3.01 15.50
N GLN A 37 14.05 3.76 16.59
CA GLN A 37 13.90 3.20 17.94
C GLN A 37 12.42 3.17 18.33
N GLY A 38 11.84 1.96 18.40
CA GLY A 38 10.45 1.75 18.80
C GLY A 38 9.48 1.67 17.62
N PRO A 39 8.16 1.63 17.88
CA PRO A 39 7.13 1.68 16.85
C PRO A 39 7.06 3.06 16.21
N LEU A 40 6.70 3.13 14.93
CA LEU A 40 6.42 4.41 14.25
C LEU A 40 5.24 5.12 14.94
N PRO A 41 5.32 6.45 15.16
CA PRO A 41 4.22 7.20 15.76
C PRO A 41 3.11 7.57 14.77
N PHE A 42 3.26 7.19 13.50
CA PHE A 42 2.25 7.36 12.45
C PHE A 42 1.98 6.02 11.77
N GLU A 43 0.83 5.92 11.10
CA GLU A 43 0.45 4.73 10.34
C GLU A 43 1.03 4.80 8.93
N LEU A 44 1.97 3.91 8.64
CA LEU A 44 2.54 3.69 7.32
C LEU A 44 2.03 2.38 6.74
N GLU A 45 1.48 2.43 5.54
CA GLU A 45 1.11 1.28 4.73
C GLU A 45 1.94 1.27 3.45
N THR A 46 2.37 0.09 3.03
CA THR A 46 3.10 -0.10 1.79
C THR A 46 2.51 -1.24 1.00
N GLY A 47 2.48 -1.13 -0.32
CA GLY A 47 1.94 -2.16 -1.18
C GLY A 47 2.27 -1.92 -2.64
N TYR A 48 1.68 -2.74 -3.49
CA TYR A 48 1.73 -2.60 -4.94
C TYR A 48 0.34 -2.31 -5.47
N ILE A 49 0.25 -1.43 -6.47
CA ILE A 49 -0.96 -1.17 -7.23
C ILE A 49 -0.72 -1.48 -8.70
N GLY A 50 -1.58 -2.33 -9.27
CA GLY A 50 -1.60 -2.61 -10.70
C GLY A 50 -2.05 -1.39 -11.49
N VAL A 51 -1.33 -1.07 -12.56
CA VAL A 51 -1.68 0.01 -13.50
C VAL A 51 -1.71 -0.53 -14.93
N GLY A 52 -2.68 -0.09 -15.71
CA GLY A 52 -2.99 -0.62 -17.04
C GLY A 52 -4.23 -1.51 -17.03
N ASP A 53 -4.81 -1.76 -18.21
CA ASP A 53 -6.06 -2.51 -18.37
C ASP A 53 -5.93 -3.97 -17.88
N HIS A 54 -4.70 -4.49 -17.87
CA HIS A 54 -4.36 -5.84 -17.42
C HIS A 54 -3.35 -5.85 -16.28
N GLU A 55 -3.23 -4.75 -15.53
CA GLU A 55 -2.20 -4.57 -14.51
C GLU A 55 -0.77 -4.75 -15.05
N ASP A 56 -0.53 -4.21 -16.25
CA ASP A 56 0.72 -4.35 -17.02
C ASP A 56 1.98 -3.91 -16.25
N ALA A 57 1.81 -3.03 -15.28
CA ALA A 57 2.86 -2.66 -14.33
C ALA A 57 2.34 -2.63 -12.89
N GLN A 58 3.23 -2.93 -11.95
CA GLN A 58 2.95 -2.89 -10.51
C GLN A 58 3.75 -1.73 -9.90
N LEU A 59 3.06 -0.70 -9.40
CA LEU A 59 3.67 0.45 -8.77
C LEU A 59 3.74 0.27 -7.26
N PHE A 60 4.93 0.39 -6.69
CA PHE A 60 5.10 0.37 -5.24
C PHE A 60 4.73 1.73 -4.63
N TYR A 61 3.98 1.74 -3.53
CA TYR A 61 3.58 2.98 -2.85
C TYR A 61 3.95 2.99 -1.35
N TYR A 62 4.06 4.22 -0.82
CA TYR A 62 4.11 4.52 0.61
C TYR A 62 2.90 5.38 0.94
N PHE A 63 1.97 4.88 1.76
CA PHE A 63 0.79 5.61 2.20
C PHE A 63 0.92 5.92 3.69
N ILE A 64 0.96 7.21 4.02
CA ILE A 64 1.05 7.68 5.40
C ILE A 64 -0.26 8.37 5.73
N LYS A 65 -0.96 7.87 6.75
CA LYS A 65 -2.20 8.49 7.20
C LYS A 65 -1.93 9.85 7.85
N SER A 66 -2.91 10.74 7.74
CA SER A 66 -2.85 12.04 8.41
C SER A 66 -2.71 11.88 9.92
N GLU A 67 -1.87 12.71 10.54
CA GLU A 67 -1.67 12.76 11.99
C GLU A 67 -2.85 13.47 12.71
N SER A 68 -3.67 14.22 11.97
CA SER A 68 -4.89 14.85 12.51
C SER A 68 -6.11 13.93 12.46
N ASN A 69 -6.92 13.98 11.41
CA ASN A 69 -8.11 13.17 11.28
C ASN A 69 -8.10 12.40 9.94
N PRO A 70 -7.53 11.18 9.91
CA PRO A 70 -7.32 10.44 8.66
C PRO A 70 -8.62 10.07 7.94
N GLU A 71 -9.77 10.08 8.61
CA GLU A 71 -11.08 9.79 8.01
C GLU A 71 -11.68 10.98 7.25
N SER A 72 -11.29 12.22 7.59
CA SER A 72 -11.82 13.45 6.97
C SER A 72 -10.80 14.23 6.14
N ASP A 73 -9.52 14.03 6.42
CA ASP A 73 -8.44 14.77 5.78
C ASP A 73 -8.27 14.30 4.31
N PRO A 74 -7.91 15.22 3.39
CA PRO A 74 -7.80 14.88 1.98
C PRO A 74 -6.61 13.96 1.70
N VAL A 75 -6.74 13.12 0.67
CA VAL A 75 -5.64 12.30 0.16
C VAL A 75 -4.75 13.15 -0.75
N LEU A 76 -3.45 13.19 -0.45
CA LEU A 76 -2.43 13.84 -1.28
C LEU A 76 -1.60 12.79 -2.03
N LEU A 77 -1.63 12.85 -3.36
CA LEU A 77 -0.74 12.04 -4.21
C LEU A 77 0.55 12.81 -4.48
N TRP A 78 1.70 12.22 -4.13
CA TRP A 78 3.02 12.79 -4.39
C TRP A 78 3.79 11.94 -5.39
N ILE A 79 4.27 12.55 -6.47
CA ILE A 79 5.05 11.90 -7.52
C ILE A 79 6.34 12.69 -7.70
N THR A 80 7.48 12.03 -7.50
CA THR A 80 8.79 12.61 -7.81
C THR A 80 8.96 12.72 -9.33
N GLY A 81 9.51 13.84 -9.79
CA GLY A 81 9.76 14.09 -11.21
C GLY A 81 11.00 13.38 -11.77
N GLY A 82 11.40 13.79 -12.97
CA GLY A 82 12.44 13.11 -13.77
C GLY A 82 11.95 11.75 -14.30
N PRO A 83 12.70 11.11 -15.20
CA PRO A 83 12.42 9.73 -15.54
C PRO A 83 13.12 8.78 -14.55
N GLY A 84 12.34 7.94 -13.87
CA GLY A 84 12.86 6.82 -13.06
C GLY A 84 13.31 7.15 -11.64
N CYS A 85 13.19 8.39 -11.18
CA CYS A 85 13.46 8.72 -9.78
C CYS A 85 12.38 8.13 -8.85
N SER A 86 12.80 7.54 -7.73
CA SER A 86 11.88 6.92 -6.77
C SER A 86 11.20 7.96 -5.88
N ALA A 87 9.89 7.78 -5.65
CA ALA A 87 9.11 8.56 -4.68
C ALA A 87 9.65 8.48 -3.24
N LEU A 88 10.49 7.49 -2.93
CA LEU A 88 11.21 7.39 -1.66
C LEU A 88 12.07 8.64 -1.38
N SER A 89 12.59 9.28 -2.43
CA SER A 89 13.35 10.53 -2.29
C SER A 89 12.50 11.67 -1.72
N GLY A 90 11.26 11.83 -2.22
CA GLY A 90 10.31 12.80 -1.70
C GLY A 90 9.89 12.51 -0.26
N LEU A 91 9.76 11.22 0.09
CA LEU A 91 9.46 10.79 1.45
C LEU A 91 10.59 11.15 2.44
N ILE A 92 11.85 10.91 2.07
CA ILE A 92 12.99 11.07 2.99
C ILE A 92 13.51 12.52 3.03
N TYR A 93 13.56 13.19 1.88
CA TYR A 93 14.28 14.46 1.74
C TYR A 93 13.37 15.67 1.67
N GLU A 94 12.12 15.51 1.26
CA GLU A 94 11.22 16.62 0.96
C GLU A 94 10.12 16.74 2.02
N ILE A 95 9.02 16.01 1.85
CA ILE A 95 7.76 16.24 2.55
C ILE A 95 7.42 15.20 3.61
N GLY A 96 8.06 14.02 3.60
CA GLY A 96 7.69 12.94 4.51
C GLY A 96 8.13 13.18 5.96
N PRO A 97 7.54 12.42 6.90
CA PRO A 97 7.81 12.54 8.34
C PRO A 97 9.11 11.85 8.77
N ILE A 98 9.89 11.32 7.82
CA ILE A 98 11.08 10.52 8.08
C ILE A 98 12.31 11.19 7.48
N ARG A 99 13.45 11.13 8.18
CA ARG A 99 14.77 11.57 7.71
C ARG A 99 15.83 10.52 8.01
N LEU A 100 16.85 10.45 7.15
CA LEU A 100 18.05 9.68 7.44
C LEU A 100 18.97 10.47 8.37
N SER A 101 19.52 9.82 9.39
CA SER A 101 20.49 10.45 10.27
C SER A 101 21.85 10.60 9.57
N GLN A 102 22.53 11.72 9.85
CA GLN A 102 23.78 12.11 9.19
C GLN A 102 24.99 11.27 9.65
N TRP A 103 24.83 10.48 10.71
CA TRP A 103 25.84 9.57 11.21
C TRP A 103 25.64 8.23 10.53
N SER A 104 26.50 7.97 9.55
CA SER A 104 26.54 6.79 8.69
C SER A 104 26.66 5.46 9.47
N THR A 105 25.58 5.03 10.11
CA THR A 105 25.29 3.66 10.53
C THR A 105 23.78 3.54 10.80
N MET A 106 22.99 3.42 9.73
CA MET A 106 21.63 2.84 9.73
C MET A 106 20.61 3.48 10.71
N GLY A 107 20.62 4.80 10.92
CA GLY A 107 19.61 5.46 11.75
C GLY A 107 18.50 6.09 10.91
N VAL A 108 17.25 5.88 11.32
CA VAL A 108 16.06 6.57 10.81
C VAL A 108 15.54 7.46 11.93
N CYS A 109 15.27 8.74 11.64
CA CYS A 109 14.74 9.70 12.61
C CYS A 109 13.46 10.35 12.06
N LEU A 110 12.61 10.83 12.96
CA LEU A 110 11.45 11.63 12.57
C LEU A 110 11.89 13.06 12.29
N LYS A 111 11.10 13.74 11.46
CA LYS A 111 11.23 15.19 11.27
C LYS A 111 10.70 15.95 12.47
#